data_AF-A0A962AF57-F1
#
_entry.id   AF-A0A962AF57-F1
#
_cell.length_a   1.000
_cell.length_b   1.000
_cell.length_c   1.000
_cell.angle_alpha   90.00
_cell.angle_beta   90.00
_cell.angle_gamma   90.00
#
_symmetry.space_group_name_H-M   'P 1'
#
loop_
_entity.id
_entity.type
_entity.pdbx_description
1 polymer ?
#
loop_
_entity_poly.entity_id
_entity_poly.type
_entity_poly.pdbx_seq_one_letter_code
_entity_poly.pdbx_strand_id
1 'polypeptide(L)' 'VMPAHGGNAAFLLYRLASGDPIVWIGQPGARSPGAYKSGEVSARAWSRDSFDYAIAGAVPEARLAAIAAELAGQR' A
#
# COMPACT_ATOMS: atom_id res chain seq x y z
N VAL A 1 4.96 6.34 -1.06
CA VAL A 1 4.19 6.53 -2.32
C VAL A 1 5.06 6.02 -3.44
N MET A 2 4.69 4.91 -4.10
CA MET A 2 5.46 4.43 -5.24
C MET A 2 5.25 5.40 -6.41
N PRO A 3 6.32 5.87 -7.07
CA PRO A 3 6.16 6.64 -8.28
C PRO A 3 5.62 5.70 -9.37
N ALA A 4 4.43 6.00 -9.89
CA ALA A 4 3.88 5.27 -11.03
C ALA A 4 4.82 5.48 -12.22
N HIS A 5 5.52 4.43 -12.64
CA HIS A 5 6.46 4.49 -13.75
C HIS A 5 5.83 3.87 -15.00
N GLY A 6 5.36 4.73 -15.91
CA GLY A 6 5.25 4.43 -17.34
C GLY A 6 4.30 3.30 -17.77
N GLY A 7 3.39 2.82 -16.92
CA GLY A 7 2.44 1.74 -17.24
C GLY A 7 1.09 1.87 -16.52
N ASN A 8 0.17 0.93 -16.80
CA ASN A 8 -1.16 0.85 -16.18
C ASN A 8 -1.03 0.58 -14.67
N ALA A 9 -1.09 1.64 -13.86
CA ALA A 9 -1.24 1.53 -12.41
C ALA A 9 -2.73 1.68 -12.06
N ALA A 10 -3.27 0.71 -11.33
CA ALA A 10 -4.59 0.86 -10.73
C ALA A 10 -4.42 1.47 -9.34
N PHE A 11 -5.19 2.51 -9.03
CA PHE A 11 -5.26 3.09 -7.69
C PHE A 11 -6.69 3.11 -7.18
N LEU A 12 -6.85 2.90 -5.88
CA LEU A 12 -8.12 2.97 -5.17
C LEU A 12 -7.97 3.89 -3.97
N LEU A 13 -8.84 4.90 -3.89
CA LEU A 13 -9.01 5.74 -2.72
C LEU A 13 -10.10 5.11 -1.86
N TYR A 14 -9.78 4.82 -0.60
CA TYR A 14 -10.71 4.18 0.32
C TYR A 14 -10.71 4.89 1.67
N ARG A 15 -11.84 4.80 2.36
CA ARG A 15 -11.98 5.29 3.73
C ARG A 15 -12.20 4.10 4.65
N LEU A 16 -11.30 3.92 5.61
CA LEU A 16 -11.44 2.87 6.62
C LEU A 16 -12.70 3.09 7.47
N ALA A 17 -13.16 2.05 8.16
CA ALA A 17 -14.29 2.15 9.10
C ALA A 17 -14.04 3.18 10.23
N SER A 18 -12.78 3.46 10.55
CA SER A 18 -12.38 4.53 11.47
C SER A 18 -12.51 5.94 10.90
N GLY A 19 -12.79 6.09 9.60
CA GLY A 19 -12.84 7.37 8.88
C GLY A 19 -11.53 7.77 8.21
N ASP A 20 -10.43 7.03 8.46
CA ASP A 20 -9.10 7.37 7.92
C ASP A 20 -9.04 7.13 6.40
N PRO A 21 -8.55 8.11 5.61
CA PRO A 21 -8.33 7.90 4.19
C PRO A 21 -7.06 7.06 3.97
N ILE A 22 -7.17 6.09 3.07
CA ILE A 22 -6.04 5.30 2.57
C ILE A 22 -6.04 5.27 1.05
N VAL A 23 -4.84 5.10 0.48
CA VAL A 23 -4.62 4.87 -0.94
C VAL A 23 -4.04 3.48 -1.10
N TRP A 24 -4.57 2.72 -2.05
CA TRP A 24 -4.01 1.46 -2.50
C TRP A 24 -3.57 1.59 -3.96
N ILE A 25 -2.38 1.11 -4.28
CA ILE A 25 -1.82 1.07 -5.62
C ILE A 25 -1.36 -0.36 -5.92
N GLY A 26 -1.60 -0.83 -7.14
CA GLY A 26 -1.00 -2.04 -7.71
C GLY A 26 -0.33 -1.72 -9.05
N GLN A 27 0.94 -2.13 -9.20
CA GLN A 27 1.70 -1.95 -10.44
C GLN A 27 2.58 -3.19 -10.70
N PRO A 28 2.73 -3.65 -11.96
CA PRO A 28 3.72 -4.68 -12.28
C PRO A 28 5.16 -4.13 -12.20
N GLY A 29 6.06 -4.88 -11.55
CA GLY A 29 7.52 -4.69 -11.64
C GLY A 29 8.12 -3.54 -10.82
N ALA A 30 7.38 -2.95 -9.88
CA ALA A 30 7.90 -1.96 -8.94
C ALA A 30 8.65 -2.65 -7.78
N ARG A 31 9.94 -2.90 -7.96
CA ARG A 31 10.79 -3.60 -6.98
C ARG A 31 11.14 -2.73 -5.78
N SER A 32 10.24 -2.62 -4.79
CA SER A 32 10.52 -1.99 -3.49
C SER A 32 9.49 -2.42 -2.43
N PRO A 33 9.48 -3.69 -1.98
CA PRO A 33 8.70 -4.10 -0.82
C PRO A 33 9.30 -3.53 0.47
N GLY A 34 8.45 -3.19 1.44
CA GLY A 34 8.91 -2.63 2.71
C GLY A 34 7.90 -1.72 3.41
N ALA A 35 8.29 -1.22 4.58
CA ALA A 35 7.58 -0.13 5.25
C ALA A 35 8.28 1.20 4.94
N TYR A 36 7.49 2.25 4.75
CA TYR A 36 7.94 3.59 4.43
C TYR A 36 7.21 4.62 5.29
N LYS A 37 7.89 5.72 5.62
CA LYS A 37 7.30 6.81 6.38
C LYS A 37 7.78 8.16 5.86
N SER A 38 6.88 9.11 5.74
CA SER A 38 7.17 10.51 5.42
C SER A 38 6.20 11.41 6.17
N GLY A 39 6.71 12.16 7.14
CA GLY A 39 5.87 12.90 8.08
C GLY A 39 4.87 11.99 8.80
N GLU A 40 3.58 12.33 8.71
CA GLU A 40 2.47 11.58 9.30
C GLU A 40 1.97 10.43 8.40
N VAL A 41 2.46 10.34 7.16
CA VAL A 41 2.04 9.32 6.21
C VAL A 41 2.95 8.11 6.33
N SER A 42 2.34 6.96 6.61
CA SER A 42 2.99 5.65 6.52
C SER A 42 2.55 4.95 5.24
N ALA A 43 3.39 4.07 4.72
CA ALA A 43 3.06 3.19 3.62
C ALA A 43 3.66 1.80 3.83
N ARG A 44 2.97 0.79 3.33
CA ARG A 44 3.42 -0.61 3.31
C ARG A 44 3.32 -1.14 1.90
N ALA A 45 4.44 -1.61 1.36
CA ALA A 45 4.51 -2.24 0.06
C ALA A 45 4.86 -3.72 0.16
N TRP A 46 4.26 -4.53 -0.72
CA TRP A 46 4.48 -5.97 -0.82
C TRP A 46 4.33 -6.42 -2.27
N SER A 47 4.84 -7.61 -2.58
CA SER A 47 4.75 -8.19 -3.93
C SER A 47 3.95 -9.49 -3.88
N ARG A 48 3.09 -9.71 -4.88
CA ARG A 48 2.32 -10.94 -5.07
C ARG A 48 1.97 -11.14 -6.54
N ASP A 49 2.11 -12.36 -7.05
CA ASP A 49 1.67 -12.75 -8.40
C ASP A 49 2.18 -11.82 -9.52
N SER A 50 3.47 -11.45 -9.46
CA SER A 50 4.14 -10.50 -10.38
C SER A 50 3.68 -9.04 -10.32
N PHE A 51 2.81 -8.71 -9.37
CA PHE A 51 2.41 -7.35 -9.05
C PHE A 51 3.03 -6.88 -7.74
N ASP A 52 3.33 -5.59 -7.69
CA ASP A 52 3.76 -4.87 -6.51
C ASP A 52 2.63 -3.97 -6.06
N TYR A 53 2.29 -4.09 -4.79
CA TYR A 53 1.18 -3.39 -4.16
C TYR A 53 1.74 -2.45 -3.11
N ALA A 54 1.07 -1.32 -2.91
CA ALA A 54 1.35 -0.43 -1.79
C ALA A 54 0.06 0.13 -1.22
N ILE A 55 -0.05 0.13 0.10
CA ILE A 55 -1.07 0.85 0.85
C ILE A 55 -0.43 2.01 1.58
N ALA A 56 -1.04 3.18 1.57
CA ALA A 56 -0.52 4.37 2.24
C ALA A 56 -1.64 5.21 2.88
N GLY A 57 -1.33 5.88 3.99
CA GLY A 57 -2.26 6.79 4.66
C GLY A 57 -1.69 7.38 5.95
N ALA A 58 -2.41 8.33 6.53
CA ALA A 58 -2.10 8.91 7.85
C ALA A 58 -2.57 7.98 8.98
N VAL A 59 -2.07 6.76 8.97
CA VAL A 59 -2.44 5.69 9.89
C VAL A 59 -1.18 5.02 10.44
N PRO A 60 -1.21 4.49 11.69
CA PRO A 60 -0.06 3.82 12.27
C PRO A 60 0.46 2.67 11.39
N GLU A 61 1.78 2.54 11.29
CA GLU A 61 2.44 1.52 10.48
C GLU A 61 1.96 0.09 10.81
N ALA A 62 1.80 -0.22 12.11
CA ALA A 62 1.28 -1.51 12.56
C ALA A 62 -0.09 -1.85 11.98
N ARG A 63 -0.95 -0.83 11.80
CA ARG A 63 -2.28 -1.00 11.21
C ARG A 63 -2.20 -1.23 9.70
N LEU A 64 -1.34 -0.51 8.99
CA LEU A 64 -1.08 -0.77 7.57
C LEU A 64 -0.46 -2.14 7.34
N ALA A 65 0.40 -2.60 8.24
CA ALA A 65 0.97 -3.94 8.17
C ALA A 65 -0.11 -5.03 8.31
N ALA A 66 -1.05 -4.87 9.24
CA ALA A 66 -2.19 -5.78 9.40
C ALA A 66 -3.07 -5.81 8.14
N ILE A 67 -3.44 -4.65 7.59
CA ILE A 67 -4.25 -4.57 6.36
C ILE A 67 -3.50 -5.21 5.18
N ALA A 68 -2.20 -4.93 5.03
CA ALA A 68 -1.39 -5.52 3.97
C ALA A 68 -1.28 -7.05 4.10
N ALA A 69 -1.17 -7.59 5.33
CA ALA A 69 -1.16 -9.04 5.56
C ALA A 69 -2.49 -9.69 5.16
N GLU A 70 -3.62 -9.09 5.55
CA GLU A 70 -4.96 -9.55 5.14
C GLU A 70 -5.12 -9.57 3.62
N LEU A 71 -4.73 -8.48 2.93
CA LEU A 71 -4.80 -8.37 1.46
C LEU A 71 -3.82 -9.33 0.76
N ALA A 72 -2.64 -9.57 1.36
CA ALA A 72 -1.67 -10.52 0.84
C ALA A 72 -2.14 -11.98 0.98
N GLY A 73 -3.20 -12.25 1.75
CA GLY A 73 -3.68 -13.60 2.04
C GLY A 73 -2.83 -14.32 3.10
N GLN A 74 -2.07 -13.57 3.91
CA GLN A 74 -1.31 -14.11 5.03
C GLN A 74 -2.16 -13.96 6.30
N ARG A 75 -2.81 -15.06 6.71
CA ARG A 75 -3.57 -15.15 7.96
C ARG A 75 -2.87 -16.07 8.94
#